data_AF-A0A1B6GNF4-F1
#
_entry.id   AF-A0A1B6GNF4-F1
#
_cell.length_a   1.000
_cell.length_b   1.000
_cell.length_c   1.000
_cell.angle_alpha   90.00
_cell.angle_beta   90.00
_cell.angle_gamma   90.00
#
_symmetry.space_group_name_H-M   'P 1'
#
loop_
_entity.id
_entity.type
_entity.pdbx_description
1 polymer ?
#
loop_
_entity_poly.entity_id
_entity_poly.type
_entity_poly.pdbx_seq_one_letter_code
_entity_poly.pdbx_strand_id
1 'polypeptide(L)'
;KQEWIDICFELIPYRETGVVILSAVDDIQVMLDDHILKAQTMRGSPYVKPFQTEMQQWEEKLISMQDILDAWLQVQATWMYLEPIFSSEDIMRQMPEEARNFRKVDKAWREMMTETLENTHILVATEYP
;
A
#
# COMPACT_ATOMS: atom_id res chain seq x y z
N LYS A 1 18.30 -1.17 -4.90
CA LYS A 1 18.17 -0.10 -3.86
C LYS A 1 18.00 1.27 -4.49
N GLN A 2 18.99 1.79 -5.24
CA GLN A 2 18.89 3.12 -5.87
C GLN A 2 17.67 3.28 -6.79
N GLU A 3 17.33 2.21 -7.52
CA GLU A 3 16.15 2.18 -8.40
C GLU A 3 14.83 2.46 -7.68
N TRP A 4 14.76 2.29 -6.35
CA TRP A 4 13.52 2.50 -5.57
C TRP A 4 13.40 3.92 -5.00
N ILE A 5 14.46 4.74 -5.07
CA ILE A 5 14.48 6.07 -4.43
C ILE A 5 13.45 6.99 -5.06
N ASP A 6 13.32 6.95 -6.39
CA ASP A 6 12.46 7.88 -7.14
C ASP A 6 11.11 7.24 -7.54
N ILE A 7 10.85 5.99 -7.10
CA ILE A 7 9.59 5.33 -7.41
C ILE A 7 8.51 5.87 -6.47
N CYS A 8 7.47 6.42 -7.08
CA CYS A 8 6.34 7.02 -6.40
C CYS A 8 5.05 6.28 -6.72
N PHE A 9 4.12 6.24 -5.77
CA PHE A 9 2.75 5.86 -6.05
C PHE A 9 2.07 6.92 -6.92
N GLU A 10 1.32 6.45 -7.92
CA GLU A 10 0.37 7.29 -8.62
C GLU A 10 -0.94 7.33 -7.83
N LEU A 11 -1.41 8.55 -7.55
CA LEU A 11 -2.63 8.78 -6.79
C LEU A 11 -3.64 9.52 -7.66
N ILE A 12 -4.87 9.00 -7.72
CA ILE A 12 -5.96 9.63 -8.46
C ILE A 12 -7.14 9.95 -7.53
N PRO A 13 -7.88 11.05 -7.75
CA PRO A 13 -9.09 11.34 -6.99
C PRO A 13 -10.14 10.24 -7.16
N TYR A 14 -10.77 9.82 -6.06
CA TYR A 14 -11.89 8.90 -6.08
C TYR A 14 -13.23 9.67 -6.01
N ARG A 15 -13.89 9.82 -7.17
CA ARG A 15 -15.19 10.50 -7.31
C ARG A 15 -15.18 11.90 -6.65
N GLU A 16 -16.28 12.29 -6.01
CA GLU A 16 -16.42 13.55 -5.27
C GLU A 16 -16.24 13.35 -3.74
N THR A 17 -15.46 12.34 -3.33
CA THR A 17 -15.28 12.00 -1.91
C THR A 17 -14.20 12.84 -1.21
N GLY A 18 -13.36 13.53 -1.98
CA GLY A 18 -12.17 14.24 -1.49
C GLY A 18 -11.00 13.32 -1.11
N VAL A 19 -11.10 12.01 -1.39
CA VAL A 19 -10.05 11.01 -1.11
C VAL A 19 -9.33 10.66 -2.41
N VAL A 20 -8.02 10.43 -2.33
CA VAL A 20 -7.22 9.86 -3.43
C VAL A 20 -7.01 8.36 -3.21
N ILE A 21 -6.82 7.60 -4.29
CA ILE A 21 -6.58 6.16 -4.27
C ILE A 21 -5.36 5.82 -5.13
N LEU A 22 -4.71 4.69 -4.83
CA LEU A 22 -3.61 4.14 -5.63
C LEU A 22 -4.13 3.79 -7.04
N SER A 23 -3.34 4.15 -8.05
CA SER A 23 -3.52 3.78 -9.45
C SER A 23 -2.22 3.23 -10.04
N ALA A 24 -2.32 2.56 -11.19
CA ALA A 24 -1.18 2.10 -12.00
C ALA A 24 -0.08 1.35 -11.21
N VAL A 25 -0.47 0.48 -10.28
CA VAL A 25 0.48 -0.25 -9.41
C VAL A 25 1.11 -1.49 -10.05
N ASP A 26 0.65 -1.89 -11.25
CA ASP A 26 1.09 -3.12 -11.91
C ASP A 26 2.61 -3.16 -12.13
N ASP A 27 3.20 -2.05 -12.60
CA ASP A 27 4.65 -1.94 -12.83
C ASP A 27 5.45 -2.04 -11.53
N ILE A 28 4.89 -1.51 -10.43
CA ILE A 28 5.49 -1.60 -9.09
C ILE A 28 5.49 -3.05 -8.60
N GLN A 29 4.38 -3.77 -8.79
CA GLN A 29 4.26 -5.19 -8.40
C GLN A 29 5.22 -6.06 -9.21
N VAL A 30 5.32 -5.85 -10.53
CA VAL A 30 6.29 -6.55 -11.38
C VAL A 30 7.74 -6.28 -10.92
N MET A 31 8.05 -5.03 -10.55
CA MET A 31 9.37 -4.67 -10.03
C MET A 31 9.67 -5.30 -8.67
N LEU A 32 8.67 -5.39 -7.77
CA LEU A 32 8.79 -6.09 -6.49
C LEU A 32 9.11 -7.56 -6.71
N ASP A 33 8.31 -8.26 -7.51
CA ASP A 33 8.49 -9.70 -7.79
C ASP A 33 9.88 -10.01 -8.34
N ASP A 34 10.32 -9.26 -9.35
CA ASP A 34 11.64 -9.44 -9.97
C ASP A 34 12.79 -9.15 -8.98
N HIS A 35 12.67 -8.08 -8.19
CA HIS A 35 13.71 -7.70 -7.24
C HIS A 35 13.77 -8.63 -6.02
N ILE A 36 12.65 -9.20 -5.58
CA ILE A 36 12.59 -10.24 -4.55
C ILE A 36 13.28 -11.51 -5.07
N LEU A 37 12.94 -11.97 -6.28
CA LEU A 37 13.55 -13.16 -6.88
C LEU A 37 15.07 -13.01 -7.07
N LYS A 38 15.51 -11.82 -7.53
CA LYS A 38 16.93 -11.49 -7.64
C LYS A 38 17.63 -11.52 -6.28
N ALA A 39 17.04 -10.93 -5.25
CA ALA A 39 17.61 -10.92 -3.89
C ALA A 39 17.77 -12.35 -3.34
N GLN A 40 16.74 -13.20 -3.49
CA GLN A 40 16.77 -14.61 -3.10
C GLN A 40 17.85 -15.41 -3.84
N THR A 41 17.97 -15.19 -5.15
CA THR A 41 19.00 -15.85 -5.98
C THR A 41 20.41 -15.45 -5.56
N MET A 42 20.63 -14.16 -5.31
CA MET A 42 21.92 -13.65 -4.84
C MET A 42 22.26 -14.18 -3.44
N ARG A 43 21.27 -14.34 -2.56
CA ARG A 43 21.46 -14.93 -1.23
C ARG A 43 21.88 -16.39 -1.27
N GLY A 44 21.43 -17.16 -2.28
CA GLY A 44 21.86 -18.54 -2.51
C GLY A 44 23.30 -18.67 -3.04
N SER A 45 23.94 -17.57 -3.46
CA SER A 45 25.27 -17.57 -4.05
C SER A 45 26.38 -17.78 -3.01
N PRO A 46 27.41 -18.59 -3.30
CA PRO A 46 28.60 -18.72 -2.44
C PRO A 46 29.33 -17.39 -2.19
N TYR A 47 29.12 -16.40 -3.06
CA TYR A 47 29.74 -15.07 -3.00
C TYR A 47 28.99 -14.08 -2.10
N VAL A 48 27.84 -14.45 -1.52
CA VAL A 48 27.03 -13.53 -0.70
C VAL A 48 27.69 -13.16 0.64
N LYS A 49 28.64 -13.97 1.14
CA LYS A 49 29.21 -13.83 2.50
C LYS A 49 29.57 -12.39 2.93
N PRO A 50 30.20 -11.55 2.08
CA PRO A 50 30.56 -10.18 2.48
C PRO A 50 29.35 -9.24 2.62
N PHE A 51 28.22 -9.56 1.99
CA PHE A 51 27.02 -8.71 1.90
C PHE A 51 25.76 -9.41 2.46
N GLN A 52 25.92 -10.53 3.15
CA GLN A 52 24.81 -11.40 3.52
C GLN A 52 23.75 -10.68 4.36
N THR A 53 24.19 -9.94 5.39
CA THR A 53 23.28 -9.16 6.25
C THR A 53 22.56 -8.08 5.47
N GLU A 54 23.27 -7.35 4.61
CA GLU A 54 22.68 -6.29 3.80
C GLU A 54 21.66 -6.84 2.79
N MET A 55 21.97 -7.97 2.16
CA MET A 55 21.08 -8.64 1.21
C MET A 55 19.82 -9.16 1.91
N GLN A 56 19.97 -9.75 3.10
CA GLN A 56 18.83 -10.22 3.89
C GLN A 56 17.91 -9.07 4.30
N GLN A 57 18.46 -7.97 4.84
CA GLN A 57 17.66 -6.80 5.20
C GLN A 57 16.92 -6.21 4.01
N TRP A 58 17.57 -6.21 2.83
CA TRP A 58 16.95 -5.71 1.61
C TRP A 58 15.84 -6.64 1.11
N GLU A 59 16.06 -7.95 1.13
CA GLU A 59 15.04 -8.95 0.82
C GLU A 59 13.82 -8.81 1.74
N GLU A 60 14.03 -8.72 3.05
CA GLU A 60 12.98 -8.54 4.06
C GLU A 60 12.20 -7.23 3.83
N LYS A 61 12.90 -6.15 3.49
CA LYS A 61 12.26 -4.87 3.14
C LYS A 61 11.38 -5.00 1.90
N LEU A 62 11.84 -5.64 0.83
CA LEU A 62 11.06 -5.82 -0.40
C LEU A 62 9.82 -6.70 -0.16
N ILE A 63 9.95 -7.78 0.61
CA ILE A 63 8.82 -8.63 0.97
C ILE A 63 7.79 -7.84 1.78
N SER A 64 8.25 -7.07 2.78
CA SER A 64 7.36 -6.21 3.57
C SER A 64 6.64 -5.18 2.71
N MET A 65 7.30 -4.61 1.70
CA MET A 65 6.67 -3.67 0.77
C MET A 65 5.58 -4.33 -0.06
N GLN A 66 5.80 -5.57 -0.53
CA GLN A 66 4.81 -6.36 -1.24
C GLN A 66 3.59 -6.66 -0.35
N ASP A 67 3.82 -7.15 0.86
CA ASP A 67 2.74 -7.47 1.80
C ASP A 67 1.88 -6.23 2.14
N ILE A 68 2.53 -5.08 2.36
CA ILE A 68 1.84 -3.81 2.61
C ILE A 68 1.03 -3.39 1.39
N LEU A 69 1.60 -3.43 0.19
CA LEU A 69 0.89 -3.05 -1.04
C LEU A 69 -0.34 -3.93 -1.28
N ASP A 70 -0.22 -5.25 -1.09
CA ASP A 70 -1.34 -6.17 -1.27
C ASP A 70 -2.46 -5.93 -0.25
N ALA A 71 -2.11 -5.72 1.02
CA ALA A 71 -3.07 -5.36 2.06
C ALA A 71 -3.75 -4.01 1.76
N TRP A 72 -2.98 -3.03 1.31
CA TRP A 72 -3.48 -1.71 0.93
C TRP A 72 -4.50 -1.79 -0.18
N LEU A 73 -4.21 -2.55 -1.25
CA LEU A 73 -5.11 -2.73 -2.38
C LEU A 73 -6.40 -3.47 -1.97
N GLN A 74 -6.31 -4.44 -1.05
CA GLN A 74 -7.49 -5.10 -0.49
C GLN A 74 -8.38 -4.14 0.31
N VAL A 75 -7.78 -3.32 1.18
CA VAL A 75 -8.51 -2.30 1.94
C VAL A 75 -9.12 -1.27 1.00
N GLN A 76 -8.38 -0.80 0.00
CA GLN A 76 -8.86 0.13 -1.02
C GLN A 76 -10.10 -0.41 -1.75
N ALA A 77 -10.03 -1.64 -2.25
CA ALA A 77 -11.14 -2.26 -2.98
C ALA A 77 -12.39 -2.40 -2.09
N THR A 78 -12.19 -2.82 -0.83
CA THR A 78 -13.28 -2.95 0.14
C THR A 78 -13.88 -1.60 0.51
N TRP A 79 -13.04 -0.58 0.74
CA TRP A 79 -13.48 0.76 1.05
C TRP A 79 -14.26 1.37 -0.13
N MET A 80 -13.77 1.25 -1.36
CA MET A 80 -14.46 1.72 -2.57
C MET A 80 -15.83 1.07 -2.77
N TYR A 81 -16.00 -0.17 -2.32
CA TYR A 81 -17.29 -0.87 -2.36
C TYR A 81 -18.24 -0.37 -1.26
N LEU A 82 -17.73 -0.15 -0.06
CA LEU A 82 -18.53 0.22 1.12
C LEU A 82 -18.87 1.72 1.20
N GLU A 83 -17.99 2.59 0.72
CA GLU A 83 -18.15 4.05 0.72
C GLU A 83 -19.50 4.52 0.14
N PRO A 84 -19.92 4.10 -1.07
CA PRO A 84 -21.20 4.54 -1.64
C PRO A 84 -22.41 3.95 -0.91
N ILE A 85 -22.24 2.82 -0.22
CA ILE A 85 -23.32 2.18 0.54
C ILE A 85 -23.55 2.96 1.84
N PHE A 86 -22.47 3.29 2.56
CA PHE A 86 -22.55 3.97 3.85
C PHE A 86 -22.61 5.50 3.76
N SER A 87 -22.50 6.08 2.55
CA SER A 87 -22.85 7.49 2.31
C SER A 87 -24.37 7.73 2.21
N SER A 88 -25.18 6.68 2.01
CA SER A 88 -26.64 6.76 1.98
C SER A 88 -27.25 6.97 3.37
N GLU A 89 -28.03 8.04 3.54
CA GLU A 89 -28.73 8.33 4.80
C GLU A 89 -29.68 7.21 5.24
N ASP A 90 -30.35 6.57 4.28
CA ASP A 90 -31.30 5.50 4.56
C ASP A 90 -30.58 4.25 5.09
N ILE A 91 -29.45 3.88 4.49
CA ILE A 91 -28.62 2.77 4.98
C ILE A 91 -28.06 3.09 6.36
N MET A 92 -27.59 4.32 6.59
CA MET A 92 -27.10 4.74 7.90
C MET A 92 -28.18 4.63 9.00
N ARG A 93 -29.45 4.88 8.66
CA ARG A 93 -30.57 4.72 9.60
C ARG A 93 -30.94 3.26 9.85
N GLN A 94 -30.86 2.41 8.82
CA GLN A 94 -31.19 0.99 8.92
C GLN A 94 -30.08 0.18 9.61
N MET A 95 -28.82 0.57 9.42
CA MET A 95 -27.62 -0.13 9.90
C MET A 95 -26.69 0.83 10.68
N PRO A 96 -27.13 1.37 11.83
CA PRO A 96 -26.42 2.44 12.53
C PRO A 96 -25.10 1.96 13.17
N GLU A 97 -25.00 0.69 13.56
CA GLU A 97 -23.79 0.14 14.16
C GLU A 97 -22.69 -0.06 13.12
N GLU A 98 -23.04 -0.63 11.96
CA GLU A 98 -22.15 -0.83 10.83
C GLU A 98 -21.70 0.51 10.26
N ALA A 99 -22.60 1.48 10.12
CA ALA A 99 -22.26 2.83 9.70
C ALA A 99 -21.26 3.49 10.67
N ARG A 100 -21.44 3.31 11.98
CA ARG A 100 -20.50 3.81 12.99
C ARG A 100 -19.12 3.14 12.87
N ASN A 101 -19.08 1.84 12.61
CA ASN A 101 -17.82 1.11 12.42
C ASN A 101 -17.13 1.54 11.13
N PHE A 102 -17.87 1.64 10.02
CA PHE A 102 -17.34 2.12 8.75
C PHE A 102 -16.75 3.52 8.87
N ARG A 103 -17.41 4.46 9.57
CA ARG A 103 -16.87 5.82 9.79
C ARG A 103 -15.51 5.83 10.50
N LYS A 104 -15.23 4.87 11.39
CA LYS A 104 -13.90 4.76 12.01
C LYS A 104 -12.84 4.32 11.00
N VAL A 105 -13.17 3.33 10.18
CA VAL A 105 -12.30 2.82 9.12
C VAL A 105 -12.07 3.90 8.05
N ASP A 106 -13.14 4.57 7.60
CA ASP A 106 -13.09 5.67 6.64
C ASP A 106 -12.20 6.82 7.13
N LYS A 107 -12.30 7.18 8.42
CA LYS A 107 -11.42 8.19 9.01
C LYS A 107 -9.94 7.77 8.94
N ALA A 108 -9.61 6.56 9.40
CA ALA A 108 -8.24 6.06 9.38
C ALA A 108 -7.70 5.94 7.93
N TRP A 109 -8.54 5.48 7.00
CA TRP A 109 -8.22 5.39 5.59
C TRP A 109 -7.89 6.76 4.98
N ARG A 110 -8.71 7.77 5.27
CA ARG A 110 -8.49 9.15 4.81
C ARG A 110 -7.21 9.76 5.36
N GLU A 111 -6.92 9.53 6.64
CA GLU A 111 -5.67 9.99 7.27
C GLU A 111 -4.46 9.38 6.57
N MET A 112 -4.43 8.05 6.42
CA MET A 112 -3.37 7.32 5.72
C MET A 112 -3.19 7.80 4.26
N MET A 113 -4.27 7.94 3.48
CA MET A 113 -4.19 8.42 2.09
C MET A 113 -3.74 9.88 2.00
N THR A 114 -4.06 10.72 3.00
CA THR A 114 -3.59 12.11 3.06
C THR A 114 -2.08 12.16 3.29
N GLU A 115 -1.58 11.39 4.25
CA GLU A 115 -0.14 11.28 4.52
C GLU A 115 0.63 10.73 3.32
N THR A 116 0.04 9.76 2.62
CA THR A 116 0.61 9.20 1.37
C THR A 116 0.66 10.23 0.25
N LEU A 117 -0.33 11.14 0.19
CA LEU A 117 -0.33 12.23 -0.77
C LEU A 117 0.76 13.28 -0.47
N GLU A 118 1.09 13.50 0.81
CA GLU A 118 2.20 14.37 1.21
C GLU A 118 3.56 13.80 0.79
N ASN A 119 3.71 12.47 0.80
CA ASN A 119 4.91 11.81 0.31
C ASN A 119 4.60 10.48 -0.40
N THR A 120 4.58 10.53 -1.74
CA THR A 120 4.23 9.39 -2.59
C THR A 120 5.36 8.39 -2.80
N HIS A 121 6.58 8.66 -2.33
CA HIS A 121 7.70 7.74 -2.51
C HIS A 121 7.41 6.41 -1.82
N ILE A 122 7.45 5.32 -2.58
CA ILE A 122 6.99 4.01 -2.11
C ILE A 122 7.76 3.57 -0.88
N LEU A 123 9.08 3.80 -0.85
CA LEU A 123 9.92 3.45 0.30
C LEU A 123 9.45 4.10 1.59
N VAL A 124 8.92 5.33 1.53
CA VAL A 124 8.42 6.07 2.69
C VAL A 124 6.98 5.66 3.01
N ALA A 125 6.12 5.57 1.99
CA ALA A 125 4.73 5.17 2.16
C ALA A 125 4.57 3.76 2.75
N THR A 126 5.53 2.87 2.47
CA THR A 126 5.59 1.49 3.02
C THR A 126 6.41 1.37 4.30
N GLU A 127 6.78 2.48 4.95
CA GLU A 127 7.43 2.51 6.28
C GLU A 127 6.45 2.81 7.42
N TYR A 128 5.17 3.01 7.10
CA TYR A 128 4.16 3.24 8.12
C TYR A 128 4.04 2.02 9.06
N PRO A 129 4.08 2.24 10.39
CA PRO A 129 4.02 1.17 11.39
C PRO A 129 2.67 0.46 11.46
#